data_AF-A0A650CXM4-F1
#
_entry.id   AF-A0A650CXM4-F1
#
_cell.length_a   1.000
_cell.length_b   1.000
_cell.length_c   1.000
_cell.angle_alpha   90.00
_cell.angle_beta   90.00
_cell.angle_gamma   90.00
#
_symmetry.space_group_name_H-M   'P 1'
#
loop_
_entity.id
_entity.type
_entity.pdbx_description
1 polymer ?
#
loop_
_entity_poly.entity_id
_entity_poly.type
_entity_poly.pdbx_seq_one_letter_code
_entity_poly.pdbx_strand_id
1 'polypeptide(L)' 'MGYRVFSVRQYKIRQRGKKYYVYSIEKDKEGNVRERYIGPLDKIVEITLGF' A
#
# COMPACT_ATOMS: atom_id res chain seq x y z
N MET A 1 -1.50 -15.28 -13.98
CA MET A 1 -1.74 -14.71 -12.63
C MET A 1 -1.65 -13.20 -12.69
N GLY A 2 -2.78 -12.48 -12.66
CA GLY A 2 -2.77 -11.02 -12.74
C GLY A 2 -2.34 -10.38 -11.43
N TYR A 3 -1.28 -9.57 -11.47
CA TYR A 3 -0.93 -8.66 -10.38
C TYR A 3 -1.87 -7.47 -10.44
N ARG A 4 -2.77 -7.32 -9.45
CA ARG A 4 -3.62 -6.12 -9.35
C ARG A 4 -2.94 -5.09 -8.47
N VAL A 5 -2.89 -3.86 -8.96
CA VAL A 5 -2.37 -2.71 -8.21
C VAL A 5 -3.47 -1.67 -8.16
N PHE A 6 -3.82 -1.24 -6.96
CA PHE A 6 -4.73 -0.14 -6.70
C PHE A 6 -3.90 1.06 -6.25
N SER A 7 -4.13 2.22 -6.84
CA SER A 7 -3.47 3.47 -6.40
C SER A 7 -4.53 4.42 -5.90
N VAL A 8 -4.38 4.93 -4.68
CA VAL A 8 -5.30 5.91 -4.08
C VAL A 8 -4.49 6.99 -3.39
N ARG A 9 -4.62 8.24 -3.86
CA ARG A 9 -3.83 9.38 -3.36
C ARG A 9 -2.32 9.04 -3.30
N GLN A 10 -1.70 9.23 -2.13
CA GLN A 10 -0.32 8.86 -1.82
C GLN A 10 -0.16 7.43 -1.31
N TYR A 11 -1.01 6.49 -1.72
CA TYR A 11 -0.93 5.09 -1.35
C TYR A 11 -1.09 4.17 -2.56
N LYS A 12 -0.46 3.00 -2.47
CA LYS A 12 -0.60 1.88 -3.40
C LYS A 12 -0.87 0.60 -2.64
N ILE A 13 -1.79 -0.20 -3.16
CA ILE A 13 -2.12 -1.52 -2.64
C ILE A 13 -1.81 -2.54 -3.74
N ARG A 14 -0.95 -3.50 -3.43
CA ARG A 14 -0.58 -4.58 -4.35
C ARG A 14 -1.21 -5.87 -3.88
N GLN A 15 -1.95 -6.52 -4.78
CA GLN A 15 -2.48 -7.85 -4.55
C GLN A 15 -1.48 -8.90 -5.07
N ARG A 16 -1.10 -9.85 -4.19
CA ARG A 16 -0.37 -11.06 -4.56
C ARG A 16 -1.14 -12.27 -4.04
N GLY A 17 -1.80 -12.99 -4.95
CA GLY A 17 -2.72 -14.06 -4.59
C GLY A 17 -3.87 -13.55 -3.73
N LYS A 18 -4.02 -14.07 -2.51
CA LYS A 18 -5.03 -13.65 -1.52
C LYS A 18 -4.53 -12.60 -0.52
N LYS A 19 -3.28 -12.13 -0.65
CA LYS A 19 -2.67 -11.16 0.26
C LYS A 19 -2.62 -9.77 -0.37
N TYR A 20 -2.85 -8.75 0.44
CA TYR A 20 -2.81 -7.34 0.04
C TYR A 20 -1.75 -6.60 0.83
N TYR A 21 -0.90 -5.86 0.13
CA TYR A 21 0.24 -5.16 0.69
C TYR A 21 0.12 -3.67 0.41
N VAL A 22 0.25 -2.85 1.45
CA VAL A 22 0.07 -1.40 1.38
C VAL A 22 1.43 -0.70 1.37
N TYR A 23 1.55 0.29 0.49
CA TYR A 23 2.71 1.15 0.31
C TYR A 23 2.26 2.62 0.36
N SER A 24 3.00 3.50 1.02
CA SER A 24 2.88 4.94 0.83
C SER A 24 3.77 5.39 -0.32
N ILE A 25 3.32 6.43 -1.01
CA ILE A 25 4.04 7.10 -2.06
C ILE A 25 4.52 8.44 -1.51
N GLU A 26 5.81 8.58 -1.35
CA GLU A 26 6.45 9.83 -0.94
C GLU A 26 7.12 10.44 -2.17
N LYS A 27 6.93 11.75 -2.37
CA LYS A 27 7.66 12.51 -3.38
C LYS A 27 8.79 13.26 -2.69
N ASP A 28 10.02 12.98 -3.08
CA ASP A 28 11.17 13.77 -2.66
C ASP A 28 11.12 15.18 -3.29
N LYS A 29 11.87 16.14 -2.74
CA LYS A 29 11.88 17.54 -3.21
C LYS A 29 12.28 17.70 -4.68
N GLU A 30 13.01 16.73 -5.24
CA GLU A 30 13.38 16.63 -6.67
C GLU A 30 12.32 15.96 -7.55
N GLY A 31 11.14 15.61 -7.01
CA GLY A 31 10.06 14.97 -7.76
C GLY A 31 10.19 13.45 -7.91
N ASN A 32 11.23 12.84 -7.33
CA ASN A 32 11.41 11.39 -7.33
C ASN A 32 10.34 10.71 -6.46
N VAL A 33 9.70 9.68 -7.03
CA VAL A 33 8.65 8.90 -6.37
C VAL A 33 9.27 7.73 -5.62
N ARG A 34 9.16 7.71 -4.30
CA ARG A 34 9.56 6.59 -3.45
C ARG A 34 8.34 5.86 -2.91
N GLU A 35 8.35 4.54 -3.06
CA GLU A 35 7.33 3.66 -2.47
C GLU A 35 7.87 3.09 -1.15
N ARG A 36 7.23 3.44 -0.04
CA ARG A 36 7.58 2.91 1.29
C ARG A 36 6.56 1.85 1.69
N TYR A 37 7.03 0.67 2.05
CA TYR A 37 6.14 -0.39 2.55
C TYR A 37 5.59 -0.02 3.94
N ILE A 38 4.26 -0.04 4.07
CA ILE A 38 3.55 0.28 5.32
C ILE A 38 3.27 -1.01 6.09
N GLY A 39 2.78 -2.04 5.39
CA GLY A 39 2.34 -3.28 6.03
C GLY A 39 1.31 -4.06 5.21
N PRO A 40 0.89 -5.23 5.72
CA PRO A 40 -0.23 -5.97 5.15
C PRO A 40 -1.55 -5.24 5.43
N LEU A 41 -2.50 -5.32 4.49
CA LEU A 41 -3.77 -4.61 4.58
C LEU A 41 -4.63 -5.14 5.74
N ASP A 42 -4.62 -6.45 6.00
CA ASP A 42 -5.38 -7.09 7.08
C ASP A 42 -5.08 -6.42 8.43
N LYS A 43 -3.81 -6.41 8.85
CA LYS A 43 -3.39 -5.73 10.10
C LYS A 43 -3.77 -4.27 10.17
N ILE A 44 -3.70 -3.54 9.06
CA ILE A 44 -4.05 -2.11 9.05
C ILE A 44 -5.54 -1.93 9.30
N VAL A 45 -6.38 -2.78 8.70
CA VAL A 45 -7.82 -2.78 8.91
C VAL A 45 -8.17 -3.19 10.33
N GLU A 46 -7.52 -4.23 10.88
CA GLU A 46 -7.69 -4.65 12.28
C GLU A 46 -7.40 -3.51 13.25
N ILE A 47 -6.23 -2.86 13.13
CA ILE A 47 -5.85 -1.71 13.97
C ILE A 47 -6.83 -0.55 13.81
N THR A 48 -7.28 -0.26 12.58
CA THR A 48 -8.17 0.88 12.30
C THR A 48 -9.58 0.66 12.86
N LEU A 49 -10.07 -0.57 12.82
CA LEU A 49 -11.39 -0.94 13.31
C LEU A 49 -11.40 -1.31 14.80
N GLY A 50 -10.22 -1.44 15.43
CA GLY A 50 -10.07 -1.71 16.85
C GLY A 50 -10.28 -3.17 17.24
N PHE A 51 -9.93 -4.11 16.36
CA PHE A 51 -9.94 -5.56 16.64
C PHE A 51 -8.60 -6.05 17.21
#